data_AF-A0A831LWX9-F1
#
_entry.id   AF-A0A831LWX9-F1
#
_cell.length_a   1.000
_cell.length_b   1.000
_cell.length_c   1.000
_cell.angle_alpha   90.00
_cell.angle_beta   90.00
_cell.angle_gamma   90.00
#
_symmetry.space_group_name_H-M   'P 1'
#
loop_
_entity.id
_entity.type
_entity.pdbx_description
1 polymer ?
#
loop_
_entity_poly.entity_id
_entity_poly.type
_entity_poly.pdbx_seq_one_letter_code
_entity_poly.pdbx_strand_id
1 'polypeptide(L)'
;MGVGISPQSPASKSSPHNFTTYEEKKLNLAAYDNQNVFGRIWFFSDTEYPHEQSEWKKFLQGSYSTISYAQNFTTIPLTKTDDGATYIAFLKTTNYTTSGTMPFSERWFTPQVGLTGNVTIPSGKSLTIRSGTTVNLNGYNIISTGGAIVLESGAVINPTIRVMSGSTLKGLCTSISAAANAASSGDKVVIMNSHTLSTDETFKSGVTLEVASGKTLTLNGKKITVPSGSFNVASSSVINPYIRRTTSTNNIIGLYPTIQSAVNDASSSQQIRLAAASYTENVSLKNGVGVIGQGRSSTTLNGNVTFSYVSNASLQ
;
A
#
# COMPACT_ATOMS: atom_id res chain seq x y z
N MET A 1 37.35 -5.62 -13.65
CA MET A 1 35.95 -5.48 -14.12
C MET A 1 35.06 -5.71 -12.91
N GLY A 2 34.47 -4.64 -12.36
CA GLY A 2 33.68 -4.70 -11.13
C GLY A 2 32.19 -4.59 -11.45
N VAL A 3 31.40 -5.50 -10.90
CA VAL A 3 29.94 -5.39 -10.82
C VAL A 3 29.56 -4.79 -9.46
N GLY A 4 28.68 -3.79 -9.46
CA GLY A 4 28.22 -3.11 -8.25
C GLY A 4 26.74 -3.32 -8.00
N ILE A 5 26.33 -3.37 -6.72
CA ILE A 5 24.95 -3.56 -6.29
C ILE A 5 24.42 -2.27 -5.68
N SER A 6 23.46 -1.63 -6.35
CA SER A 6 22.66 -0.55 -5.76
C SER A 6 21.83 -1.07 -4.56
N PRO A 7 21.69 -0.34 -3.43
CA PRO A 7 22.11 1.04 -3.19
C PRO A 7 23.52 1.19 -2.59
N GLN A 8 24.33 0.14 -2.55
CA GLN A 8 25.70 0.22 -2.04
C GLN A 8 26.66 0.70 -3.12
N SER A 9 27.73 1.38 -2.71
CA SER A 9 28.82 1.74 -3.61
C SER A 9 29.34 0.48 -4.30
N PRO A 10 29.50 0.46 -5.63
CA PRO A 10 30.08 -0.66 -6.34
C PRO A 10 31.37 -1.13 -5.67
N ALA A 11 31.52 -2.43 -5.46
CA ALA A 11 32.79 -2.98 -5.02
C ALA A 11 33.79 -2.80 -6.17
N SER A 12 34.64 -1.79 -6.06
CA SER A 12 35.70 -1.53 -7.02
C SER A 12 36.65 -2.72 -7.00
N LYS A 13 36.71 -3.46 -8.11
CA LYS A 13 37.78 -4.40 -8.39
C LYS A 13 38.69 -3.76 -9.40
N SER A 14 39.93 -3.46 -8.99
CA SER A 14 41.00 -3.07 -9.90
C SER A 14 41.03 -4.02 -11.08
N SER A 15 41.22 -3.47 -12.28
CA SER A 15 41.49 -4.31 -13.44
C SER A 15 42.68 -5.22 -13.10
N PRO A 16 42.62 -6.54 -13.39
CA PRO A 16 43.81 -7.39 -13.27
C PRO A 16 44.91 -6.98 -14.26
N HIS A 17 44.61 -6.05 -15.18
CA HIS A 17 45.53 -5.52 -16.17
C HIS A 17 45.54 -3.99 -16.11
N ASN A 18 46.69 -3.41 -15.80
CA ASN A 18 46.95 -1.98 -16.02
C ASN A 18 47.21 -1.75 -17.51
N PHE A 19 46.66 -0.68 -18.08
CA PHE A 19 46.97 -0.28 -19.45
C PHE A 19 47.03 1.24 -19.55
N THR A 20 47.96 1.74 -20.36
CA THR A 20 48.02 3.15 -20.76
C THR A 20 47.08 3.37 -21.94
N THR A 21 46.14 4.31 -21.83
CA THR A 21 45.22 4.69 -22.91
C THR A 21 45.92 5.59 -23.94
N TYR A 22 45.69 5.32 -25.22
CA TYR A 22 46.03 6.19 -26.36
C TYR A 22 44.73 6.41 -27.17
N GLU A 23 44.67 7.43 -28.02
CA GLU A 23 43.45 7.99 -28.66
C GLU A 23 42.64 7.02 -29.55
N GLU A 24 43.07 5.77 -29.71
CA GLU A 24 42.38 4.74 -30.51
C GLU A 24 42.00 3.48 -29.72
N LYS A 25 42.37 3.41 -28.42
CA LYS A 25 42.12 2.19 -27.62
C LYS A 25 40.65 2.07 -27.23
N LYS A 26 40.12 0.87 -27.33
CA LYS A 26 38.76 0.51 -26.93
C LYS A 26 38.80 -0.44 -25.74
N LEU A 27 37.74 -0.43 -24.93
CA LEU A 27 37.54 -1.43 -23.88
C LEU A 27 36.59 -2.50 -24.41
N ASN A 28 36.97 -3.76 -24.22
CA ASN A 28 36.04 -4.88 -24.35
C ASN A 28 35.49 -5.16 -22.97
N LEU A 29 34.17 -4.98 -22.81
CA LEU A 29 33.48 -5.17 -21.56
C LEU A 29 32.49 -6.31 -21.70
N ALA A 30 32.53 -7.21 -20.73
CA ALA A 30 31.67 -8.39 -20.65
C ALA A 30 31.08 -8.47 -19.24
N ALA A 31 29.76 -8.58 -19.16
CA ALA A 31 29.04 -8.85 -17.92
C ALA A 31 28.60 -10.31 -17.95
N TYR A 32 28.91 -11.05 -16.89
CA TYR A 32 28.49 -12.44 -16.80
C TYR A 32 27.06 -12.52 -16.28
N ASP A 33 26.30 -13.45 -16.82
CA ASP A 33 24.95 -13.74 -16.35
C ASP A 33 24.96 -14.62 -15.09
N ASN A 34 23.83 -14.69 -14.40
CA ASN A 34 23.59 -15.58 -13.25
C ASN A 34 24.61 -15.45 -12.10
N GLN A 35 25.08 -14.23 -11.84
CA GLN A 35 26.01 -13.97 -10.75
C GLN A 35 25.29 -14.07 -9.40
N ASN A 36 25.69 -15.00 -8.54
CA ASN A 36 25.16 -15.11 -7.19
C ASN A 36 25.93 -14.17 -6.24
N VAL A 37 25.25 -13.15 -5.75
CA VAL A 37 25.81 -12.21 -4.77
C VAL A 37 24.82 -12.01 -3.64
N PHE A 38 25.26 -12.28 -2.41
CA PHE A 38 24.43 -12.24 -1.19
C PHE A 38 23.13 -13.07 -1.30
N GLY A 39 23.18 -14.22 -1.97
CA GLY A 39 22.03 -15.10 -2.14
C GLY A 39 21.03 -14.65 -3.22
N ARG A 40 21.35 -13.59 -3.97
CA ARG A 40 20.56 -13.14 -5.13
C ARG A 40 21.27 -13.48 -6.42
N ILE A 41 20.50 -13.96 -7.38
CA ILE A 41 20.96 -14.18 -8.75
C ILE A 41 20.75 -12.86 -9.50
N TRP A 42 21.85 -12.31 -10.01
CA TRP A 42 21.88 -11.10 -10.81
C TRP A 42 22.13 -11.47 -12.26
N PHE A 43 21.31 -10.91 -13.14
CA PHE A 43 21.36 -11.22 -14.56
C PHE A 43 21.74 -10.02 -15.41
N PHE A 44 22.32 -10.33 -16.56
CA PHE A 44 22.52 -9.40 -17.67
C PHE A 44 21.91 -10.08 -18.91
N SER A 45 20.57 -10.06 -18.94
CA SER A 45 19.75 -10.69 -19.98
C SER A 45 18.91 -9.63 -20.68
N ASP A 46 19.22 -9.43 -21.96
CA ASP A 46 18.70 -8.34 -22.79
C ASP A 46 17.31 -8.66 -23.36
N THR A 47 16.90 -9.93 -23.29
CA THR A 47 15.71 -10.49 -23.93
C THR A 47 14.48 -10.50 -23.01
N GLU A 48 14.68 -10.60 -21.69
CA GLU A 48 13.59 -10.96 -20.77
C GLU A 48 12.74 -9.76 -20.29
N TYR A 49 13.31 -8.55 -20.25
CA TYR A 49 12.62 -7.38 -19.67
C TYR A 49 12.97 -6.06 -20.38
N PRO A 50 12.35 -5.72 -21.52
CA PRO A 50 12.72 -4.57 -22.35
C PRO A 50 12.59 -3.20 -21.65
N HIS A 51 11.79 -3.11 -20.58
CA HIS A 51 11.58 -1.87 -19.82
C HIS A 51 12.45 -1.75 -18.56
N GLU A 52 13.23 -2.80 -18.23
CA GLU A 52 14.16 -2.86 -17.11
C GLU A 52 15.42 -3.64 -17.50
N GLN A 53 16.04 -3.30 -18.63
CA GLN A 53 17.25 -3.97 -19.09
C GLN A 53 18.45 -3.65 -18.19
N SER A 54 19.33 -4.64 -18.02
CA SER A 54 20.68 -4.40 -17.51
C SER A 54 21.43 -3.49 -18.47
N GLU A 55 22.31 -2.65 -17.94
CA GLU A 55 22.95 -1.62 -18.74
C GLU A 55 24.37 -1.33 -18.27
N TRP A 56 25.21 -0.94 -19.21
CA TRP A 56 26.52 -0.38 -18.92
C TRP A 56 26.41 1.13 -18.80
N LYS A 57 27.00 1.67 -17.75
CA LYS A 57 27.12 3.13 -17.55
C LYS A 57 28.56 3.55 -17.41
N LYS A 58 28.84 4.74 -17.94
CA LYS A 58 30.05 5.51 -17.65
C LYS A 58 29.71 6.53 -16.56
N PHE A 59 30.43 6.46 -15.44
CA PHE A 59 30.42 7.46 -14.39
C PHE A 59 31.64 8.36 -14.52
N LEU A 60 31.41 9.67 -14.66
CA LEU A 60 32.47 10.67 -14.78
C LEU A 60 31.97 11.99 -14.18
N GLN A 61 32.80 12.62 -13.35
CA GLN A 61 32.51 13.94 -12.74
C GLN A 61 31.12 14.03 -12.09
N GLY A 62 30.70 12.99 -11.34
CA GLY A 62 29.43 12.99 -10.62
C GLY A 62 28.21 12.59 -11.46
N SER A 63 28.37 12.28 -12.75
CA SER A 63 27.26 11.97 -13.66
C SER A 63 27.36 10.56 -14.24
N TYR A 64 26.20 9.91 -14.41
CA TYR A 64 26.07 8.62 -15.08
C TYR A 64 25.54 8.80 -16.50
N SER A 65 26.13 8.12 -17.48
CA SER A 65 25.65 8.04 -18.86
C SER A 65 25.56 6.57 -19.29
N THR A 66 24.43 6.17 -19.86
CA THR A 66 24.28 4.81 -20.42
C THR A 66 25.04 4.72 -21.74
N ILE A 67 25.84 3.66 -21.88
CA ILE A 67 26.74 3.48 -23.02
C ILE A 67 26.49 2.20 -23.80
N SER A 68 25.82 1.21 -23.21
CA SER A 68 25.43 -0.02 -23.89
C SER A 68 24.38 -0.77 -23.09
N TYR A 69 23.51 -1.51 -23.77
CA TYR A 69 22.62 -2.52 -23.19
C TYR A 69 23.09 -3.93 -23.52
N ALA A 70 24.16 -4.12 -24.28
CA ALA A 70 24.62 -5.45 -24.66
C ALA A 70 25.46 -6.07 -23.54
N GLN A 71 25.21 -7.36 -23.27
CA GLN A 71 25.98 -8.17 -22.30
C GLN A 71 27.49 -8.10 -22.56
N ASN A 72 27.89 -8.15 -23.83
CA ASN A 72 29.26 -7.99 -24.29
C ASN A 72 29.29 -6.82 -25.27
N PHE A 73 30.16 -5.85 -25.05
CA PHE A 73 30.32 -4.75 -26.00
C PHE A 73 31.73 -4.18 -25.99
N THR A 74 32.11 -3.63 -27.15
CA THR A 74 33.34 -2.86 -27.29
C THR A 74 32.97 -1.39 -27.28
N THR A 75 33.64 -0.60 -26.43
CA THR A 75 33.40 0.85 -26.39
C THR A 75 33.78 1.51 -27.72
N ILE A 76 33.26 2.70 -27.97
CA ILE A 76 33.90 3.62 -28.92
C ILE A 76 35.36 3.92 -28.48
N PRO A 77 36.24 4.37 -29.39
CA PRO A 77 37.60 4.78 -29.01
C PRO A 77 37.58 5.75 -27.83
N LEU A 78 38.40 5.45 -26.81
CA LEU A 78 38.54 6.30 -25.65
C LEU A 78 39.28 7.58 -26.03
N THR A 79 38.80 8.70 -25.51
CA THR A 79 39.41 10.02 -25.70
C THR A 79 39.97 10.54 -24.37
N LYS A 80 40.72 11.65 -24.41
CA LYS A 80 41.13 12.37 -23.17
C LYS A 80 39.95 12.79 -22.29
N THR A 81 38.74 12.91 -22.85
CA THR A 81 37.55 13.25 -22.07
C THR A 81 37.02 12.09 -21.22
N ASP A 82 37.53 10.87 -21.44
CA ASP A 82 37.20 9.69 -20.64
C ASP A 82 38.17 9.46 -19.47
N ASP A 83 39.15 10.35 -19.28
CA ASP A 83 40.11 10.24 -18.18
C ASP A 83 39.41 10.33 -16.82
N GLY A 84 39.78 9.42 -15.91
CA GLY A 84 39.10 9.25 -14.61
C GLY A 84 37.71 8.61 -14.66
N ALA A 85 37.22 8.17 -15.83
CA ALA A 85 35.91 7.53 -15.93
C ALA A 85 35.88 6.13 -15.29
N THR A 86 34.75 5.79 -14.67
CA THR A 86 34.45 4.44 -14.18
C THR A 86 33.37 3.79 -15.04
N TYR A 87 33.62 2.58 -15.54
CA TYR A 87 32.67 1.79 -16.32
C TYR A 87 32.01 0.74 -15.44
N ILE A 88 30.68 0.75 -15.36
CA ILE A 88 29.91 -0.02 -14.38
C ILE A 88 28.80 -0.77 -15.09
N ALA A 89 28.69 -2.07 -14.83
CA ALA A 89 27.52 -2.85 -15.22
C ALA A 89 26.44 -2.77 -14.14
N PHE A 90 25.28 -2.25 -14.50
CA PHE A 90 24.08 -2.20 -13.68
C PHE A 90 23.23 -3.43 -13.97
N LEU A 91 23.41 -4.48 -13.17
CA LEU A 91 22.68 -5.72 -13.29
C LEU A 91 21.28 -5.62 -12.65
N LYS A 92 20.39 -6.53 -13.04
CA LYS A 92 19.05 -6.67 -12.47
C LYS A 92 18.93 -7.97 -11.69
N THR A 93 17.95 -8.02 -10.80
CA THR A 93 17.59 -9.24 -10.08
C THR A 93 16.07 -9.33 -9.94
N THR A 94 15.53 -10.52 -10.10
CA THR A 94 14.11 -10.87 -9.92
C THR A 94 13.90 -11.65 -8.61
N ASN A 95 14.96 -11.83 -7.81
CA ASN A 95 14.83 -12.42 -6.48
C ASN A 95 14.37 -11.35 -5.49
N TYR A 96 13.06 -11.18 -5.43
CA TYR A 96 12.38 -10.19 -4.60
C TYR A 96 12.23 -10.65 -3.15
N THR A 97 12.18 -9.71 -2.21
CA THR A 97 11.78 -10.00 -0.84
C THR A 97 10.26 -10.22 -0.79
N THR A 98 9.82 -11.47 -0.93
CA THR A 98 8.40 -11.85 -0.86
C THR A 98 7.96 -12.28 0.54
N SER A 99 8.87 -12.26 1.52
CA SER A 99 8.63 -12.53 2.94
C SER A 99 9.74 -11.93 3.80
N GLY A 100 9.41 -11.47 5.01
CA GLY A 100 10.35 -10.95 6.00
C GLY A 100 10.72 -9.49 5.80
N THR A 101 11.81 -9.06 6.47
CA THR A 101 12.29 -7.69 6.39
C THR A 101 13.14 -7.48 5.14
N MET A 102 12.82 -6.46 4.37
CA MET A 102 13.54 -6.09 3.15
C MET A 102 14.99 -5.67 3.45
N PRO A 103 16.01 -6.38 2.94
CA PRO A 103 17.40 -6.10 3.24
C PRO A 103 17.97 -4.95 2.39
N PHE A 104 17.44 -4.72 1.18
CA PHE A 104 17.89 -3.71 0.24
C PHE A 104 16.70 -3.05 -0.44
N SER A 105 16.86 -1.81 -0.92
CA SER A 105 15.83 -1.22 -1.76
C SER A 105 15.62 -2.07 -3.01
N GLU A 106 14.36 -2.26 -3.39
CA GLU A 106 13.97 -3.15 -4.47
C GLU A 106 13.08 -2.45 -5.49
N ARG A 107 13.21 -2.90 -6.73
CA ARG A 107 12.29 -2.59 -7.81
C ARG A 107 11.70 -3.90 -8.29
N TRP A 108 10.38 -4.03 -8.21
CA TRP A 108 9.65 -5.19 -8.70
C TRP A 108 9.09 -4.84 -10.07
N PHE A 109 9.50 -5.59 -11.09
CA PHE A 109 9.23 -5.27 -12.49
C PHE A 109 8.84 -6.48 -13.36
N THR A 110 8.78 -7.68 -12.78
CA THR A 110 8.23 -8.83 -13.53
C THR A 110 6.71 -8.70 -13.64
N PRO A 111 6.07 -9.36 -14.63
CA PRO A 111 4.62 -9.28 -14.80
C PRO A 111 3.82 -9.72 -13.57
N GLN A 112 4.34 -10.70 -12.81
CA GLN A 112 3.70 -11.24 -11.61
C GLN A 112 4.72 -11.37 -10.48
N VAL A 113 4.30 -10.98 -9.27
CA VAL A 113 5.02 -11.21 -8.01
C VAL A 113 4.03 -11.70 -6.96
N GLY A 114 4.25 -12.89 -6.42
CA GLY A 114 3.44 -13.44 -5.33
C GLY A 114 4.17 -13.33 -3.99
N LEU A 115 3.50 -12.80 -2.97
CA LEU A 115 4.04 -12.86 -1.61
C LEU A 115 4.02 -14.29 -1.06
N THR A 116 5.05 -14.64 -0.31
CA THR A 116 5.18 -15.91 0.43
C THR A 116 5.14 -15.70 1.95
N GLY A 117 5.09 -14.45 2.40
CA GLY A 117 4.92 -14.04 3.78
C GLY A 117 4.72 -12.54 3.90
N ASN A 118 4.52 -12.04 5.12
CA ASN A 118 4.46 -10.59 5.34
C ASN A 118 5.82 -9.96 5.06
N VAL A 119 5.82 -8.82 4.36
CA VAL A 119 7.02 -8.06 4.03
C VAL A 119 7.05 -6.76 4.83
N THR A 120 8.19 -6.45 5.43
CA THR A 120 8.41 -5.15 6.10
C THR A 120 9.48 -4.33 5.39
N ILE A 121 9.22 -3.03 5.22
CA ILE A 121 10.14 -2.09 4.57
C ILE A 121 10.75 -1.17 5.65
N PRO A 122 11.98 -1.44 6.11
CA PRO A 122 12.59 -0.68 7.19
C PRO A 122 13.08 0.70 6.73
N SER A 123 13.44 1.55 7.70
CA SER A 123 14.02 2.87 7.45
C SER A 123 15.25 2.80 6.52
N GLY A 124 15.36 3.78 5.62
CA GLY A 124 16.42 3.85 4.61
C GLY A 124 16.26 2.89 3.43
N LYS A 125 15.16 2.12 3.36
CA LYS A 125 14.83 1.26 2.22
C LYS A 125 13.62 1.77 1.45
N SER A 126 13.54 1.39 0.19
CA SER A 126 12.41 1.69 -0.69
C SER A 126 12.02 0.47 -1.50
N LEU A 127 10.72 0.22 -1.60
CA LEU A 127 10.13 -0.70 -2.55
C LEU A 127 9.42 0.11 -3.64
N THR A 128 9.86 -0.06 -4.88
CA THR A 128 9.13 0.47 -6.06
C THR A 128 8.52 -0.68 -6.84
N ILE A 129 7.21 -0.66 -6.99
CA ILE A 129 6.49 -1.61 -7.85
C ILE A 129 6.23 -0.90 -9.17
N ARG A 130 6.86 -1.40 -10.24
CA ARG A 130 6.91 -0.75 -11.55
C ARG A 130 5.59 -0.91 -12.30
N SER A 131 5.38 -0.03 -13.28
CA SER A 131 4.24 -0.15 -14.20
C SER A 131 4.19 -1.53 -14.84
N GLY A 132 2.99 -2.12 -14.96
CA GLY A 132 2.78 -3.44 -15.57
C GLY A 132 3.02 -4.62 -14.64
N THR A 133 3.57 -4.42 -13.44
CA THR A 133 3.70 -5.46 -12.43
C THR A 133 2.40 -5.66 -11.68
N THR A 134 1.95 -6.91 -11.59
CA THR A 134 0.89 -7.33 -10.68
C THR A 134 1.49 -8.00 -9.45
N VAL A 135 1.19 -7.46 -8.26
CA VAL A 135 1.56 -8.09 -6.99
C VAL A 135 0.33 -8.78 -6.40
N ASN A 136 0.41 -10.10 -6.26
CA ASN A 136 -0.56 -10.88 -5.52
C ASN A 136 -0.11 -10.98 -4.05
N LEU A 137 -0.90 -10.41 -3.15
CA LEU A 137 -0.58 -10.40 -1.72
C LEU A 137 -0.76 -11.78 -1.07
N ASN A 138 -1.50 -12.72 -1.67
CA ASN A 138 -1.67 -14.09 -1.16
C ASN A 138 -2.07 -14.18 0.33
N GLY A 139 -2.87 -13.22 0.81
CA GLY A 139 -3.27 -13.13 2.23
C GLY A 139 -2.26 -12.43 3.15
N TYR A 140 -1.07 -12.08 2.66
CA TYR A 140 -0.02 -11.36 3.39
C TYR A 140 -0.10 -9.84 3.17
N ASN A 141 0.81 -9.09 3.81
CA ASN A 141 0.83 -7.63 3.77
C ASN A 141 2.25 -7.11 3.46
N ILE A 142 2.32 -5.91 2.88
CA ILE A 142 3.57 -5.13 2.76
C ILE A 142 3.42 -3.88 3.62
N ILE A 143 4.22 -3.75 4.68
CA ILE A 143 4.11 -2.66 5.66
C ILE A 143 5.44 -1.91 5.76
N SER A 144 5.40 -0.59 5.68
CA SER A 144 6.54 0.26 6.00
C SER A 144 6.65 0.46 7.52
N THR A 145 7.88 0.27 8.03
CA THR A 145 8.29 0.63 9.40
C THR A 145 9.25 1.83 9.41
N GLY A 146 9.22 2.64 8.35
CA GLY A 146 10.08 3.81 8.15
C GLY A 146 10.64 3.93 6.73
N GLY A 147 10.49 2.89 5.90
CA GLY A 147 10.87 2.92 4.49
C GLY A 147 9.78 3.49 3.57
N ALA A 148 10.06 3.53 2.27
CA ALA A 148 9.12 4.02 1.27
C ALA A 148 8.49 2.88 0.46
N ILE A 149 7.20 3.00 0.15
CA ILE A 149 6.49 2.16 -0.82
C ILE A 149 6.03 3.07 -1.96
N VAL A 150 6.43 2.74 -3.19
CA VAL A 150 6.10 3.51 -4.40
C VAL A 150 5.38 2.57 -5.36
N LEU A 151 4.17 2.96 -5.77
CA LEU A 151 3.43 2.31 -6.84
C LEU A 151 3.47 3.22 -8.06
N GLU A 152 4.07 2.74 -9.14
CA GLU A 152 4.00 3.46 -10.41
C GLU A 152 2.61 3.33 -11.04
N SER A 153 2.25 4.30 -11.88
CA SER A 153 1.03 4.23 -12.68
C SER A 153 1.07 2.97 -13.54
N GLY A 154 0.03 2.13 -13.48
CA GLY A 154 -0.02 0.83 -14.17
C GLY A 154 0.40 -0.36 -13.30
N ALA A 155 0.92 -0.15 -12.09
CA ALA A 155 1.10 -1.24 -11.13
C ALA A 155 -0.26 -1.68 -10.54
N VAL A 156 -0.47 -3.00 -10.42
CA VAL A 156 -1.70 -3.59 -9.87
C VAL A 156 -1.37 -4.37 -8.61
N ILE A 157 -2.16 -4.18 -7.55
CA ILE A 157 -2.01 -4.91 -6.28
C ILE A 157 -3.34 -5.65 -6.01
N ASN A 158 -3.27 -6.96 -5.73
CA ASN A 158 -4.44 -7.82 -5.61
C ASN A 158 -4.38 -8.77 -4.40
N PRO A 159 -5.40 -8.79 -3.52
CA PRO A 159 -6.33 -7.68 -3.22
C PRO A 159 -5.58 -6.54 -2.50
N THR A 160 -6.23 -5.38 -2.32
CA THR A 160 -5.59 -4.24 -1.65
C THR A 160 -6.52 -3.39 -0.81
N ILE A 161 -6.09 -3.13 0.41
CA ILE A 161 -6.45 -1.99 1.26
C ILE A 161 -5.16 -1.19 1.48
N ARG A 162 -5.20 0.12 1.27
CA ARG A 162 -4.02 1.00 1.37
C ARG A 162 -4.02 1.71 2.71
N VAL A 163 -2.87 1.77 3.36
CA VAL A 163 -2.63 2.67 4.50
C VAL A 163 -1.74 3.80 4.01
N MET A 164 -2.18 5.04 4.20
CA MET A 164 -1.55 6.25 3.72
C MET A 164 -1.21 7.17 4.89
N SER A 165 -0.01 7.76 4.86
CA SER A 165 0.35 8.87 5.74
C SER A 165 0.57 10.10 4.87
N GLY A 166 -0.39 11.04 4.89
CA GLY A 166 -0.49 12.08 3.85
C GLY A 166 -0.62 11.46 2.45
N SER A 167 0.28 11.81 1.54
CA SER A 167 0.35 11.25 0.18
C SER A 167 1.21 9.98 0.05
N THR A 168 1.86 9.54 1.13
CA THR A 168 2.81 8.42 1.09
C THR A 168 2.15 7.11 1.48
N LEU A 169 2.42 6.03 0.74
CA LEU A 169 2.00 4.69 1.09
C LEU A 169 2.81 4.16 2.28
N LYS A 170 2.10 3.77 3.33
CA LYS A 170 2.64 3.12 4.52
C LYS A 170 2.33 1.62 4.55
N GLY A 171 1.27 1.17 3.87
CA GLY A 171 0.93 -0.25 3.84
C GLY A 171 0.03 -0.66 2.68
N LEU A 172 0.21 -1.91 2.26
CA LEU A 172 -0.65 -2.65 1.34
C LEU A 172 -1.13 -3.90 2.09
N CYS A 173 -2.42 -3.93 2.42
CA CYS A 173 -3.01 -4.95 3.28
C CYS A 173 -4.08 -5.76 2.56
N THR A 174 -4.30 -6.99 3.00
CA THR A 174 -5.36 -7.87 2.51
C THR A 174 -6.65 -7.80 3.32
N SER A 175 -6.57 -7.35 4.59
CA SER A 175 -7.72 -7.22 5.49
C SER A 175 -7.81 -5.85 6.17
N ILE A 176 -9.02 -5.50 6.60
CA ILE A 176 -9.29 -4.28 7.36
C ILE A 176 -8.57 -4.33 8.71
N SER A 177 -8.51 -5.49 9.37
CA SER A 177 -7.80 -5.65 10.65
C SER A 177 -6.29 -5.41 10.51
N ALA A 178 -5.67 -5.90 9.43
CA ALA A 178 -4.26 -5.63 9.17
C ALA A 178 -4.01 -4.13 8.93
N ALA A 179 -4.90 -3.47 8.18
CA ALA A 179 -4.83 -2.02 7.95
C ALA A 179 -5.06 -1.21 9.24
N ALA A 180 -6.01 -1.61 10.09
CA ALA A 180 -6.27 -0.98 11.38
C ALA A 180 -5.07 -1.07 12.34
N ASN A 181 -4.41 -2.23 12.36
CA ASN A 181 -3.19 -2.44 13.14
C ASN A 181 -2.01 -1.60 12.65
N ALA A 182 -1.86 -1.45 11.33
CA ALA A 182 -0.77 -0.67 10.73
C ALA A 182 -0.98 0.85 10.80
N ALA A 183 -2.23 1.32 10.79
CA ALA A 183 -2.56 2.73 10.82
C ALA A 183 -2.30 3.38 12.20
N SER A 184 -1.85 4.62 12.17
CA SER A 184 -1.65 5.50 13.33
C SER A 184 -2.54 6.74 13.23
N SER A 185 -2.66 7.52 14.30
CA SER A 185 -3.39 8.79 14.27
C SER A 185 -2.94 9.68 13.10
N GLY A 186 -3.90 10.24 12.35
CA GLY A 186 -3.65 11.03 11.14
C GLY A 186 -3.50 10.23 9.85
N ASP A 187 -3.32 8.91 9.91
CA ASP A 187 -3.27 8.06 8.72
C ASP A 187 -4.67 7.91 8.08
N LYS A 188 -4.67 7.65 6.77
CA LYS A 188 -5.86 7.30 5.99
C LYS A 188 -5.79 5.86 5.51
N VAL A 189 -6.84 5.09 5.76
CA VAL A 189 -7.02 3.73 5.27
C VAL A 189 -8.04 3.73 4.14
N VAL A 190 -7.67 3.23 2.97
CA VAL A 190 -8.51 3.24 1.76
C VAL A 190 -8.77 1.80 1.31
N ILE A 191 -10.04 1.40 1.32
CA ILE A 191 -10.51 0.11 0.83
C ILE A 191 -10.64 0.20 -0.69
N MET A 192 -9.65 -0.33 -1.41
CA MET A 192 -9.57 -0.22 -2.89
C MET A 192 -10.35 -1.32 -3.63
N ASN A 193 -10.81 -2.35 -2.91
CA ASN A 193 -11.55 -3.48 -3.44
C ASN A 193 -12.77 -3.76 -2.58
N SER A 194 -13.85 -4.30 -3.16
CA SER A 194 -15.00 -4.70 -2.35
C SER A 194 -14.59 -5.70 -1.27
N HIS A 195 -15.11 -5.54 -0.06
CA HIS A 195 -14.65 -6.26 1.11
C HIS A 195 -15.82 -6.68 2.00
N THR A 196 -15.67 -7.83 2.65
CA THR A 196 -16.63 -8.35 3.63
C THR A 196 -15.90 -8.55 4.95
N LEU A 197 -16.44 -8.00 6.03
CA LEU A 197 -15.85 -8.18 7.36
C LEU A 197 -15.98 -9.62 7.85
N SER A 198 -14.91 -10.11 8.48
CA SER A 198 -14.88 -11.38 9.21
C SER A 198 -14.89 -11.18 10.73
N THR A 199 -14.45 -10.01 11.20
CA THR A 199 -14.33 -9.64 12.61
C THR A 199 -14.81 -8.21 12.85
N ASP A 200 -15.10 -7.89 14.12
CA ASP A 200 -15.31 -6.51 14.52
C ASP A 200 -13.98 -5.75 14.44
N GLU A 201 -14.03 -4.51 13.97
CA GLU A 201 -12.85 -3.70 13.74
C GLU A 201 -12.89 -2.43 14.58
N THR A 202 -11.76 -2.11 15.21
CA THR A 202 -11.57 -0.84 15.92
C THR A 202 -10.25 -0.24 15.47
N PHE A 203 -10.33 0.94 14.86
CA PHE A 203 -9.15 1.70 14.46
C PHE A 203 -8.60 2.49 15.65
N LYS A 204 -7.32 2.85 15.55
CA LYS A 204 -6.72 3.82 16.48
C LYS A 204 -7.38 5.18 16.34
N SER A 205 -7.33 5.96 17.42
CA SER A 205 -7.88 7.31 17.45
C SER A 205 -7.28 8.19 16.34
N GLY A 206 -8.11 8.98 15.66
CA GLY A 206 -7.66 9.93 14.63
C GLY A 206 -7.37 9.31 13.25
N VAL A 207 -7.67 8.03 13.03
CA VAL A 207 -7.57 7.41 11.70
C VAL A 207 -8.79 7.80 10.84
N THR A 208 -8.55 8.06 9.55
CA THR A 208 -9.61 8.19 8.55
C THR A 208 -9.76 6.88 7.78
N LEU A 209 -10.97 6.34 7.70
CA LEU A 209 -11.30 5.18 6.85
C LEU A 209 -12.11 5.63 5.64
N GLU A 210 -11.77 5.14 4.46
CA GLU A 210 -12.42 5.49 3.20
C GLU A 210 -12.76 4.22 2.40
N VAL A 211 -14.00 4.13 1.91
CA VAL A 211 -14.38 3.12 0.90
C VAL A 211 -14.30 3.77 -0.48
N ALA A 212 -13.35 3.32 -1.30
CA ALA A 212 -13.10 3.91 -2.62
C ALA A 212 -14.34 3.81 -3.52
N SER A 213 -14.45 4.75 -4.47
CA SER A 213 -15.61 4.90 -5.35
C SER A 213 -15.97 3.59 -6.06
N GLY A 214 -17.27 3.26 -6.08
CA GLY A 214 -17.79 2.06 -6.75
C GLY A 214 -17.43 0.74 -6.06
N LYS A 215 -16.98 0.76 -4.80
CA LYS A 215 -16.69 -0.45 -4.01
C LYS A 215 -17.79 -0.74 -3.00
N THR A 216 -17.93 -2.01 -2.66
CA THR A 216 -18.90 -2.49 -1.66
C THR A 216 -18.19 -2.89 -0.38
N LEU A 217 -18.64 -2.39 0.77
CA LEU A 217 -18.26 -2.88 2.08
C LEU A 217 -19.46 -3.59 2.74
N THR A 218 -19.33 -4.89 2.96
CA THR A 218 -20.33 -5.71 3.63
C THR A 218 -19.91 -5.96 5.08
N LEU A 219 -20.73 -5.54 6.04
CA LEU A 219 -20.40 -5.68 7.44
C LEU A 219 -20.59 -7.10 7.97
N ASN A 220 -21.45 -7.92 7.35
CA ASN A 220 -21.60 -9.35 7.69
C ASN A 220 -21.79 -9.63 9.20
N GLY A 221 -22.67 -8.85 9.84
CA GLY A 221 -22.92 -8.97 11.28
C GLY A 221 -21.82 -8.41 12.18
N LYS A 222 -20.81 -7.73 11.63
CA LYS A 222 -19.69 -7.10 12.34
C LYS A 222 -19.81 -5.59 12.37
N LYS A 223 -19.04 -4.93 13.23
CA LYS A 223 -18.98 -3.47 13.32
C LYS A 223 -17.59 -2.92 12.98
N ILE A 224 -17.55 -1.64 12.60
CA ILE A 224 -16.32 -0.85 12.51
C ILE A 224 -16.45 0.36 13.41
N THR A 225 -15.44 0.62 14.23
CA THR A 225 -15.33 1.81 15.08
C THR A 225 -14.09 2.61 14.68
N VAL A 226 -14.25 3.92 14.46
CA VAL A 226 -13.15 4.87 14.22
C VAL A 226 -13.17 5.98 15.28
N PRO A 227 -12.69 5.72 16.51
CA PRO A 227 -12.74 6.69 17.62
C PRO A 227 -12.04 8.00 17.23
N SER A 228 -12.68 9.15 17.47
CA SER A 228 -12.13 10.48 17.15
C SER A 228 -11.52 10.61 15.75
N GLY A 229 -11.96 9.76 14.81
CA GLY A 229 -11.52 9.72 13.43
C GLY A 229 -12.67 10.10 12.51
N SER A 230 -12.61 9.62 11.27
CA SER A 230 -13.71 9.80 10.32
C SER A 230 -13.87 8.60 9.40
N PHE A 231 -15.10 8.35 8.96
CA PHE A 231 -15.42 7.40 7.92
C PHE A 231 -15.98 8.14 6.70
N ASN A 232 -15.29 8.03 5.57
CA ASN A 232 -15.68 8.63 4.30
C ASN A 232 -16.23 7.55 3.36
N VAL A 233 -17.41 7.82 2.79
CA VAL A 233 -18.01 6.99 1.75
C VAL A 233 -17.89 7.75 0.43
N ALA A 234 -17.04 7.26 -0.47
CA ALA A 234 -16.90 7.87 -1.80
C ALA A 234 -18.17 7.66 -2.65
N SER A 235 -18.27 8.41 -3.76
CA SER A 235 -19.38 8.29 -4.71
C SER A 235 -19.58 6.85 -5.17
N SER A 236 -20.84 6.44 -5.34
CA SER A 236 -21.22 5.10 -5.84
C SER A 236 -20.71 3.92 -4.98
N SER A 237 -20.12 4.17 -3.82
CA SER A 237 -19.77 3.12 -2.87
C SER A 237 -21.01 2.64 -2.12
N VAL A 238 -21.08 1.33 -1.86
CA VAL A 238 -22.20 0.70 -1.17
C VAL A 238 -21.72 0.16 0.17
N ILE A 239 -22.42 0.50 1.25
CA ILE A 239 -22.19 -0.07 2.57
C ILE A 239 -23.41 -0.88 2.95
N ASN A 240 -23.24 -2.13 3.38
CA ASN A 240 -24.37 -3.00 3.74
C ASN A 240 -24.15 -3.75 5.06
N PRO A 241 -25.00 -3.53 6.09
CA PRO A 241 -25.99 -2.45 6.21
C PRO A 241 -25.32 -1.09 6.44
N TYR A 242 -26.05 -0.01 6.16
CA TYR A 242 -25.56 1.36 6.34
C TYR A 242 -26.16 2.05 7.56
N ILE A 243 -25.93 1.46 8.74
CA ILE A 243 -26.27 2.02 10.06
C ILE A 243 -25.03 2.72 10.60
N ARG A 244 -25.12 4.03 10.81
CA ARG A 244 -23.97 4.87 11.16
C ARG A 244 -24.12 5.43 12.55
N ARG A 245 -23.06 5.40 13.34
CA ARG A 245 -22.92 6.28 14.51
C ARG A 245 -22.18 7.55 14.09
N THR A 246 -22.74 8.71 14.41
CA THR A 246 -22.17 10.01 14.05
C THR A 246 -21.97 10.91 15.26
N THR A 247 -21.04 11.85 15.14
CA THR A 247 -20.95 13.01 16.03
C THR A 247 -22.14 13.96 15.82
N SER A 248 -22.27 14.97 16.68
CA SER A 248 -23.24 16.06 16.53
C SER A 248 -23.07 16.87 15.24
N THR A 249 -21.86 16.87 14.67
CA THR A 249 -21.52 17.50 13.37
C THR A 249 -21.68 16.57 12.17
N ASN A 250 -22.33 15.41 12.34
CA ASN A 250 -22.56 14.39 11.30
C ASN A 250 -21.31 13.66 10.77
N ASN A 251 -20.16 13.75 11.46
CA ASN A 251 -19.00 12.94 11.12
C ASN A 251 -19.28 11.47 11.49
N ILE A 252 -19.11 10.55 10.53
CA ILE A 252 -19.30 9.12 10.79
C ILE A 252 -18.11 8.59 11.59
N ILE A 253 -18.40 7.99 12.74
CA ILE A 253 -17.42 7.44 13.68
C ILE A 253 -17.63 5.96 13.99
N GLY A 254 -18.56 5.32 13.27
CA GLY A 254 -18.72 3.87 13.28
C GLY A 254 -19.82 3.38 12.34
N LEU A 255 -19.69 2.13 11.92
CA LEU A 255 -20.63 1.38 11.11
C LEU A 255 -21.05 0.12 11.86
N TYR A 256 -22.35 -0.18 11.84
CA TYR A 256 -22.92 -1.19 12.71
C TYR A 256 -23.82 -2.16 11.95
N PRO A 257 -23.85 -3.44 12.36
CA PRO A 257 -24.72 -4.43 11.74
C PRO A 257 -26.18 -4.29 12.18
N THR A 258 -26.44 -3.67 13.34
CA THR A 258 -27.78 -3.46 13.91
C THR A 258 -27.91 -2.08 14.56
N ILE A 259 -29.13 -1.59 14.72
CA ILE A 259 -29.41 -0.33 15.42
C ILE A 259 -29.02 -0.47 16.89
N GLN A 260 -29.38 -1.58 17.53
CA GLN A 260 -29.06 -1.80 18.94
C GLN A 260 -27.56 -1.80 19.21
N SER A 261 -26.75 -2.42 18.35
CA SER A 261 -25.29 -2.43 18.53
C SER A 261 -24.70 -1.02 18.39
N ALA A 262 -25.25 -0.19 17.51
CA ALA A 262 -24.87 1.21 17.38
C ALA A 262 -25.23 2.02 18.64
N VAL A 263 -26.45 1.85 19.18
CA VAL A 263 -26.91 2.50 20.42
C VAL A 263 -26.06 2.05 21.63
N ASN A 264 -25.69 0.77 21.69
CA ASN A 264 -24.83 0.23 22.75
C ASN A 264 -23.45 0.89 22.79
N ASP A 265 -22.91 1.28 21.66
CA ASP A 265 -21.61 1.94 21.58
C ASP A 265 -21.71 3.48 21.61
N ALA A 266 -22.90 4.05 21.50
CA ALA A 266 -23.08 5.49 21.48
C ALA A 266 -22.93 6.12 22.88
N SER A 267 -22.25 7.27 22.90
CA SER A 267 -22.21 8.20 24.04
C SER A 267 -23.29 9.27 23.92
N SER A 268 -23.60 9.95 25.03
CA SER A 268 -24.54 11.08 25.03
C SER A 268 -24.13 12.13 23.98
N SER A 269 -25.11 12.76 23.32
CA SER A 269 -25.00 13.70 22.18
C SER A 269 -24.68 13.08 20.81
N GLN A 270 -24.39 11.78 20.73
CA GLN A 270 -24.18 11.11 19.44
C GLN A 270 -25.52 10.69 18.81
N GLN A 271 -25.49 10.52 17.49
CA GLN A 271 -26.66 10.13 16.72
C GLN A 271 -26.40 8.82 15.99
N ILE A 272 -27.43 8.00 15.87
CA ILE A 272 -27.48 6.84 14.99
C ILE A 272 -28.29 7.24 13.75
N ARG A 273 -27.66 7.20 12.57
CA ARG A 273 -28.27 7.56 11.30
C ARG A 273 -28.48 6.33 10.44
N LEU A 274 -29.74 6.08 10.09
CA LEU A 274 -30.16 4.95 9.30
C LEU A 274 -30.23 5.31 7.82
N ALA A 275 -30.11 4.30 6.97
CA ALA A 275 -30.44 4.41 5.56
C ALA A 275 -31.94 4.15 5.35
N ALA A 276 -32.43 4.36 4.12
CA ALA A 276 -33.76 3.94 3.73
C ALA A 276 -33.80 2.40 3.66
N ALA A 277 -34.52 1.77 4.59
CA ALA A 277 -34.67 0.32 4.70
C ALA A 277 -35.73 -0.04 5.77
N SER A 278 -36.13 -1.32 5.78
CA SER A 278 -36.89 -1.93 6.88
C SER A 278 -35.92 -2.67 7.81
N TYR A 279 -35.93 -2.31 9.08
CA TYR A 279 -35.11 -2.91 10.13
C TYR A 279 -36.02 -3.74 11.04
N THR A 280 -35.70 -5.01 11.29
CA THR A 280 -36.49 -5.89 12.17
C THR A 280 -35.66 -6.25 13.39
N GLU A 281 -35.78 -5.45 14.45
CA GLU A 281 -35.06 -5.62 15.71
C GLU A 281 -35.75 -4.85 16.86
N ASN A 282 -35.47 -5.24 18.10
CA ASN A 282 -35.86 -4.46 19.28
C ASN A 282 -34.75 -3.48 19.64
N VAL A 283 -35.12 -2.23 20.00
CA VAL A 283 -34.17 -1.17 20.30
C VAL A 283 -34.45 -0.55 21.68
N SER A 284 -33.47 -0.62 22.57
CA SER A 284 -33.44 0.08 23.86
C SER A 284 -32.58 1.33 23.75
N LEU A 285 -33.23 2.50 23.72
CA LEU A 285 -32.60 3.80 23.57
C LEU A 285 -31.99 4.30 24.89
N LYS A 286 -30.76 4.79 24.80
CA LYS A 286 -30.03 5.44 25.90
C LYS A 286 -30.35 6.92 25.99
N ASN A 287 -30.25 7.48 27.20
CA ASN A 287 -30.39 8.91 27.41
C ASN A 287 -29.36 9.69 26.56
N GLY A 288 -29.82 10.73 25.88
CA GLY A 288 -28.99 11.60 25.05
C GLY A 288 -28.50 10.99 23.72
N VAL A 289 -28.97 9.80 23.33
CA VAL A 289 -28.67 9.19 22.02
C VAL A 289 -29.88 9.26 21.12
N GLY A 290 -29.73 9.90 19.96
CA GLY A 290 -30.80 9.98 18.95
C GLY A 290 -30.69 8.86 17.91
N VAL A 291 -31.82 8.33 17.43
CA VAL A 291 -31.89 7.47 16.23
C VAL A 291 -32.72 8.18 15.16
N ILE A 292 -32.15 8.35 13.97
CA ILE A 292 -32.70 9.20 12.90
C ILE A 292 -32.71 8.41 11.58
N GLY A 293 -33.89 8.20 11.00
CA GLY A 293 -34.09 7.62 9.66
C GLY A 293 -34.05 8.65 8.53
N GLN A 294 -34.16 8.20 7.28
CA GLN A 294 -34.24 9.07 6.08
C GLN A 294 -35.64 9.66 5.85
N GLY A 295 -36.60 9.32 6.72
CA GLY A 295 -38.00 9.74 6.59
C GLY A 295 -38.94 8.58 6.92
N ARG A 296 -40.17 8.91 7.34
CA ARG A 296 -41.18 7.94 7.78
C ARG A 296 -41.60 6.98 6.66
N SER A 297 -41.60 7.41 5.40
CA SER A 297 -41.95 6.58 4.25
C SER A 297 -40.81 5.70 3.74
N SER A 298 -39.57 5.96 4.17
CA SER A 298 -38.37 5.31 3.65
C SER A 298 -37.64 4.44 4.68
N THR A 299 -37.90 4.67 5.97
CA THR A 299 -37.25 3.95 7.07
C THR A 299 -38.30 3.41 8.02
N THR A 300 -38.36 2.08 8.18
CA THR A 300 -39.30 1.40 9.07
C THR A 300 -38.55 0.58 10.09
N LEU A 301 -38.94 0.65 11.36
CA LEU A 301 -38.46 -0.22 12.43
C LEU A 301 -39.61 -1.15 12.86
N ASN A 302 -39.44 -2.44 12.61
CA ASN A 302 -40.39 -3.50 12.95
C ASN A 302 -39.91 -4.21 14.22
N GLY A 303 -40.24 -3.64 15.37
CA GLY A 303 -39.91 -4.20 16.68
C GLY A 303 -40.26 -3.26 17.82
N ASN A 304 -39.92 -3.66 19.05
CA ASN A 304 -40.19 -2.87 20.24
C ASN A 304 -39.13 -1.77 20.41
N VAL A 305 -39.56 -0.56 20.76
CA VAL A 305 -38.67 0.54 21.17
C VAL A 305 -38.87 0.82 22.65
N THR A 306 -37.81 0.66 23.43
CA THR A 306 -37.80 0.92 24.87
C THR A 306 -36.95 2.16 25.15
N PHE A 307 -37.44 3.06 25.99
CA PHE A 307 -36.71 4.25 26.40
C PHE A 307 -36.32 4.10 27.87
N SER A 308 -35.02 4.17 28.19
CA SER A 308 -34.57 4.08 29.59
C SER A 308 -34.85 5.35 30.40
N TYR A 309 -35.02 6.49 29.73
CA TYR A 309 -35.32 7.79 30.33
C TYR A 309 -36.26 8.55 29.39
N VAL A 310 -37.49 8.80 29.83
CA VAL A 310 -38.47 9.62 29.09
C VAL A 310 -38.72 10.89 29.90
N SER A 311 -38.42 12.05 29.33
CA SER A 311 -38.95 13.31 29.86
C SER A 311 -40.29 13.61 29.16
N ASN A 312 -41.27 14.13 29.88
CA ASN A 312 -42.58 14.45 29.28
C ASN A 312 -42.51 15.45 28.11
N ALA A 313 -41.40 16.21 27.98
CA ALA A 313 -41.19 17.14 26.88
C ALA A 313 -40.76 16.49 25.54
N SER A 314 -40.47 15.18 25.54
CA SER A 314 -39.84 14.46 24.40
C SER A 314 -40.76 13.46 23.67
N LEU A 315 -42.05 13.43 24.01
CA LEU A 315 -43.06 12.64 23.28
C LEU A 315 -43.78 13.55 22.28
N GLN A 316 -43.32 13.56 21.02
CA GLN A 316 -44.03 14.10 19.85
C GLN A 316 -43.95 13.10 18.69
#